data_AF-A0A093H428-F1
#
_entry.id   AF-A0A093H428-F1
#
_cell.length_a   1.000
_cell.length_b   1.000
_cell.length_c   1.000
_cell.angle_alpha   90.00
_cell.angle_beta   90.00
_cell.angle_gamma   90.00
#
_symmetry.space_group_name_H-M   'P 1'
#
loop_
_entity.id
_entity.type
_entity.pdbx_description
1 polymer ?
#
loop_
_entity_poly.entity_id
_entity_poly.type
_entity_poly.pdbx_seq_one_letter_code
_entity_poly.pdbx_strand_id
1 'polypeptide(L)'
;EMRRLQKQIGIAAEKRKSYGAHVKRQLQAQQNEIKSLTQGHLEVALTMRQIMTSRSPILADRNRVKINRLLQIKSQNEAVIRERKAQLAELDKQILELEKEIAKQKQRTVKAKQAKDSKLLQKKIEMLEKRLYNVTVRFNTNLARNNKLREEIENMRIQKAVLDNVYWKLHNKLEQQRQRMNTAMEQCAEAKEQQMEALSTIDEIKKRNLQETIQYREELEKLKYIPIKETKLRNFMVSKLTDRSRLEEKGKKEKALKAAERARKRQWESMESRKVCYKLLMEMSEDNDIDQLMNTFMKREDKNFSSFSYSIKLQDDVEKLKQQINDVQMKISALTTDQKHAESGSLRVLKELKAKLTETITEANLCEENLKETSKILGQKKSDMEALLKEIRGDNEIIEQLKETGQITHHSLVQFFGVLERMTNELLLKESILRYILAEGSDEPQSFISPLLGGTGLTQETDQTQLQLRPPALDRAVDVIAALEEPLDHQQLRQLVLQSYQQ
;
A
#
# COMPACT_ATOMS: atom_id res chain seq x y z
N GLU A 1 107.49 -151.00 61.40
CA GLU A 1 107.57 -150.37 60.05
C GLU A 1 106.29 -150.37 59.21
N MET A 2 105.50 -151.44 59.11
CA MET A 2 104.42 -151.45 58.10
C MET A 2 103.07 -150.83 58.51
N ARG A 3 102.94 -150.24 59.72
CA ARG A 3 101.92 -149.18 59.95
C ARG A 3 102.16 -147.96 59.02
N ARG A 4 103.40 -147.77 58.54
CA ARG A 4 103.78 -146.75 57.54
C ARG A 4 103.26 -147.11 56.14
N LEU A 5 103.22 -148.41 55.81
CA LEU A 5 102.66 -148.89 54.54
C LEU A 5 101.12 -149.02 54.56
N GLN A 6 100.48 -149.27 55.71
CA GLN A 6 99.02 -149.04 55.86
C GLN A 6 98.64 -147.56 55.70
N LYS A 7 99.45 -146.62 56.20
CA LYS A 7 99.26 -145.17 55.95
C LYS A 7 99.51 -144.79 54.48
N GLN A 8 100.52 -145.35 53.81
CA GLN A 8 100.79 -145.06 52.39
C GLN A 8 99.74 -145.69 51.43
N ILE A 9 99.20 -146.87 51.74
CA ILE A 9 98.11 -147.47 50.96
C ILE A 9 96.80 -146.69 51.17
N GLY A 10 96.54 -146.16 52.38
CA GLY A 10 95.43 -145.25 52.63
C GLY A 10 95.50 -143.95 51.81
N ILE A 11 96.67 -143.30 51.79
CA ILE A 11 96.91 -142.05 51.04
C ILE A 11 96.84 -142.28 49.51
N ALA A 12 97.32 -143.43 49.01
CA ALA A 12 97.21 -143.78 47.59
C ALA A 12 95.76 -144.11 47.17
N ALA A 13 94.98 -144.73 48.05
CA ALA A 13 93.56 -145.00 47.81
C ALA A 13 92.71 -143.71 47.83
N GLU A 14 93.05 -142.75 48.70
CA GLU A 14 92.41 -141.42 48.72
C GLU A 14 92.76 -140.57 47.50
N LYS A 15 94.02 -140.59 47.02
CA LYS A 15 94.41 -139.91 45.77
C LYS A 15 93.75 -140.50 44.52
N ARG A 16 93.53 -141.83 44.46
CA ARG A 16 92.76 -142.46 43.38
C ARG A 16 91.28 -142.10 43.44
N LYS A 17 90.69 -142.04 44.65
CA LYS A 17 89.30 -141.59 44.84
C LYS A 17 89.11 -140.11 44.49
N SER A 18 90.05 -139.24 44.84
CA SER A 18 89.96 -137.80 44.55
C SER A 18 90.17 -137.48 43.06
N TYR A 19 91.11 -138.14 42.38
CA TYR A 19 91.31 -137.98 40.93
C TYR A 19 90.14 -138.57 40.13
N GLY A 20 89.64 -139.75 40.52
CA GLY A 20 88.44 -140.34 39.93
C GLY A 20 87.19 -139.46 40.10
N ALA A 21 87.05 -138.80 41.26
CA ALA A 21 85.98 -137.83 41.49
C ALA A 21 86.15 -136.54 40.65
N HIS A 22 87.38 -136.04 40.48
CA HIS A 22 87.66 -134.86 39.66
C HIS A 22 87.34 -135.09 38.17
N VAL A 23 87.83 -136.19 37.59
CA VAL A 23 87.56 -136.53 36.18
C VAL A 23 86.07 -136.73 35.94
N LYS A 24 85.35 -137.37 36.87
CA LYS A 24 83.91 -137.60 36.76
C LYS A 24 83.10 -136.29 36.82
N ARG A 25 83.52 -135.32 37.64
CA ARG A 25 82.91 -133.97 37.66
C ARG A 25 83.20 -133.18 36.39
N GLN A 26 84.42 -133.25 35.85
CA GLN A 26 84.80 -132.53 34.64
C GLN A 26 84.07 -133.08 33.40
N LEU A 27 83.92 -134.41 33.30
CA LEU A 27 83.12 -135.06 32.26
C LEU A 27 81.63 -134.70 32.37
N GLN A 28 81.09 -134.63 33.59
CA GLN A 28 79.71 -134.15 33.79
C GLN A 28 79.53 -132.68 33.40
N ALA A 29 80.51 -131.82 33.71
CA ALA A 29 80.47 -130.41 33.32
C ALA A 29 80.46 -130.24 31.80
N GLN A 30 81.37 -130.92 31.09
CA GLN A 30 81.42 -130.90 29.62
C GLN A 30 80.16 -131.50 28.98
N GLN A 31 79.62 -132.60 29.54
CA GLN A 31 78.37 -133.19 29.04
C GLN A 31 77.17 -132.25 29.22
N ASN A 32 77.14 -131.48 30.32
CA ASN A 32 76.08 -130.52 30.58
C ASN A 32 76.20 -129.29 29.66
N GLU A 33 77.43 -128.84 29.37
CA GLU A 33 77.69 -127.74 28.45
C GLU A 33 77.33 -128.09 27.00
N ILE A 34 77.69 -129.29 26.53
CA ILE A 34 77.28 -129.78 25.21
C ILE A 34 75.76 -129.87 25.11
N LYS A 35 75.07 -130.36 26.16
CA LYS A 35 73.60 -130.40 26.18
C LYS A 35 73.00 -128.99 26.10
N SER A 36 73.52 -128.02 26.87
CA SER A 36 73.07 -126.63 26.81
C SER A 36 73.27 -126.01 25.43
N LEU A 37 74.44 -126.22 24.81
CA LEU A 37 74.73 -125.74 23.46
C LEU A 37 73.84 -126.39 22.39
N THR A 38 73.62 -127.70 22.46
CA THR A 38 72.71 -128.38 21.50
C THR A 38 71.27 -127.92 21.65
N GLN A 39 70.82 -127.63 22.88
CA GLN A 39 69.49 -127.08 23.13
C GLN A 39 69.35 -125.66 22.58
N GLY A 40 70.35 -124.79 22.82
CA GLY A 40 70.37 -123.44 22.27
C GLY A 40 70.40 -123.42 20.74
N HIS A 41 71.16 -124.33 20.11
CA HIS A 41 71.22 -124.45 18.65
C HIS A 41 69.87 -124.89 18.04
N LEU A 42 69.12 -125.73 18.76
CA LEU A 42 67.81 -126.21 18.35
C LEU A 42 66.75 -125.12 18.50
N GLU A 43 66.81 -124.33 19.59
CA GLU A 43 65.94 -123.16 19.80
C GLU A 43 66.16 -122.08 18.74
N VAL A 44 67.41 -121.77 18.38
CA VAL A 44 67.72 -120.81 17.31
C VAL A 44 67.26 -121.34 15.94
N ALA A 45 67.47 -122.62 15.64
CA ALA A 45 67.00 -123.21 14.38
C ALA A 45 65.46 -123.21 14.27
N LEU A 46 64.75 -123.45 15.37
CA LEU A 46 63.29 -123.39 15.42
C LEU A 46 62.76 -121.97 15.25
N THR A 47 63.35 -120.98 15.93
CA THR A 47 62.94 -119.56 15.78
C THR A 47 63.19 -119.06 14.36
N MET A 48 64.33 -119.41 13.74
CA MET A 48 64.64 -119.01 12.37
C MET A 48 63.69 -119.67 11.36
N ARG A 49 63.35 -120.96 11.55
CA ARG A 49 62.34 -121.65 10.74
C ARG A 49 60.96 -121.01 10.91
N GLN A 50 60.55 -120.66 12.13
CA GLN A 50 59.29 -119.97 12.39
C GLN A 50 59.22 -118.58 11.74
N ILE A 51 60.33 -117.82 11.72
CA ILE A 51 60.38 -116.51 11.05
C ILE A 51 60.27 -116.68 9.53
N MET A 52 60.94 -117.68 8.95
CA MET A 52 60.88 -117.93 7.50
C MET A 52 59.53 -118.52 7.06
N THR A 53 58.85 -119.31 7.89
CA THR A 53 57.49 -119.81 7.59
C THR A 53 56.39 -118.78 7.87
N SER A 54 56.56 -117.91 8.87
CA SER A 54 55.59 -116.84 9.18
C SER A 54 55.62 -115.69 8.17
N ARG A 55 56.79 -115.43 7.55
CA ARG A 55 56.92 -114.43 6.48
C ARG A 55 56.54 -115.05 5.13
N SER A 56 55.25 -115.35 4.94
CA SER A 56 54.74 -115.86 3.65
C SER A 56 54.91 -114.78 2.55
N PRO A 57 55.74 -115.01 1.52
CA PRO A 57 55.94 -114.03 0.44
C PRO A 57 54.64 -113.77 -0.34
N ILE A 58 53.74 -114.75 -0.38
CA ILE A 58 52.43 -114.67 -1.03
C ILE A 58 51.50 -113.68 -0.31
N LEU A 59 51.54 -113.62 1.03
CA LEU A 59 50.77 -112.63 1.80
C LEU A 59 51.31 -111.21 1.59
N ALA A 60 52.64 -111.06 1.48
CA ALA A 60 53.26 -109.77 1.18
C ALA A 60 52.89 -109.25 -0.22
N ASP A 61 52.89 -110.12 -1.24
CA ASP A 61 52.48 -109.74 -2.60
C ASP A 61 50.97 -109.48 -2.71
N ARG A 62 50.12 -110.25 -2.02
CA ARG A 62 48.68 -109.94 -1.91
C ARG A 62 48.45 -108.58 -1.26
N ASN A 63 49.20 -108.25 -0.20
CA ASN A 63 49.14 -106.94 0.43
C ASN A 63 49.63 -105.84 -0.53
N ARG A 64 50.69 -106.08 -1.31
CA ARG A 64 51.20 -105.15 -2.33
C ARG A 64 50.17 -104.85 -3.42
N VAL A 65 49.52 -105.87 -3.96
CA VAL A 65 48.44 -105.71 -4.96
C VAL A 65 47.24 -104.99 -4.35
N LYS A 66 46.87 -105.30 -3.11
CA LYS A 66 45.79 -104.61 -2.39
C LYS A 66 46.11 -103.14 -2.14
N ILE A 67 47.33 -102.81 -1.73
CA ILE A 67 47.80 -101.43 -1.54
C ILE A 67 47.80 -100.67 -2.86
N ASN A 68 48.29 -101.27 -3.95
CA ASN A 68 48.28 -100.64 -5.27
C ASN A 68 46.85 -100.37 -5.76
N ARG A 69 45.91 -101.30 -5.53
CA ARG A 69 44.49 -101.09 -5.84
C ARG A 69 43.89 -99.97 -5.00
N LEU A 70 44.20 -99.90 -3.70
CA LEU A 70 43.75 -98.81 -2.83
C LEU A 70 44.35 -97.46 -3.23
N LEU A 71 45.62 -97.42 -3.65
CA LEU A 71 46.26 -96.20 -4.19
C LEU A 71 45.59 -95.75 -5.48
N GLN A 72 45.27 -96.68 -6.38
CA GLN A 72 44.53 -96.37 -7.61
C GLN A 72 43.14 -95.79 -7.29
N ILE A 73 42.39 -96.43 -6.38
CA ILE A 73 41.07 -95.92 -5.93
C ILE A 73 41.21 -94.55 -5.27
N LYS A 74 42.25 -94.34 -4.44
CA LYS A 74 42.54 -93.03 -3.83
C LYS A 74 42.78 -91.97 -4.90
N SER A 75 43.61 -92.25 -5.91
CA SER A 75 43.89 -91.30 -6.99
C SER A 75 42.65 -90.96 -7.83
N GLN A 76 41.78 -91.95 -8.07
CA GLN A 76 40.49 -91.75 -8.76
C GLN A 76 39.55 -90.88 -7.92
N ASN A 77 39.42 -91.17 -6.62
CA ASN A 77 38.61 -90.35 -5.71
C ASN A 77 39.17 -88.92 -5.58
N GLU A 78 40.49 -88.75 -5.52
CA GLU A 78 41.14 -87.44 -5.51
C GLU A 78 40.88 -86.67 -6.83
N ALA A 79 40.83 -87.36 -7.98
CA ALA A 79 40.46 -86.74 -9.25
C ALA A 79 38.99 -86.28 -9.25
N VAL A 80 38.06 -87.13 -8.81
CA VAL A 80 36.63 -86.79 -8.71
C VAL A 80 36.42 -85.65 -7.70
N ILE A 81 37.11 -85.65 -6.56
CA ILE A 81 37.03 -84.55 -5.58
C ILE A 81 37.53 -83.25 -6.20
N ARG A 82 38.62 -83.27 -6.98
CA ARG A 82 39.12 -82.08 -7.68
C ARG A 82 38.12 -81.56 -8.71
N GLU A 83 37.52 -82.44 -9.50
CA GLU A 83 36.49 -82.06 -10.47
C GLU A 83 35.25 -81.46 -9.78
N ARG A 84 34.75 -82.09 -8.71
CA ARG A 84 33.62 -81.58 -7.93
C ARG A 84 33.93 -80.25 -7.27
N LYS A 85 35.15 -80.05 -6.74
CA LYS A 85 35.59 -78.75 -6.21
C LYS A 85 35.65 -77.68 -7.29
N ALA A 86 36.09 -78.01 -8.50
CA ALA A 86 36.09 -77.07 -9.62
C ALA A 86 34.65 -76.69 -10.03
N GLN A 87 33.74 -77.67 -10.09
CA GLN A 87 32.32 -77.41 -10.36
C GLN A 87 31.67 -76.54 -9.28
N LEU A 88 31.97 -76.78 -7.99
CA LEU A 88 31.49 -75.95 -6.89
C LEU A 88 32.03 -74.51 -7.00
N ALA A 89 33.31 -74.32 -7.30
CA ALA A 89 33.89 -72.99 -7.47
C ALA A 89 33.27 -72.21 -8.64
N GLU A 90 32.93 -72.91 -9.73
CA GLU A 90 32.23 -72.31 -10.87
C GLU A 90 30.78 -71.93 -10.51
N LEU A 91 30.07 -72.79 -9.78
CA LEU A 91 28.73 -72.48 -9.27
C LEU A 91 28.76 -71.31 -8.28
N ASP A 92 29.73 -71.25 -7.37
CA ASP A 92 29.89 -70.13 -6.43
C ASP A 92 30.15 -68.82 -7.18
N LYS A 93 30.95 -68.85 -8.27
CA LYS A 93 31.18 -67.69 -9.13
C LYS A 93 29.89 -67.23 -9.82
N GLN A 94 29.09 -68.17 -10.34
CA GLN A 94 27.80 -67.87 -10.95
C GLN A 94 26.80 -67.32 -9.93
N ILE A 95 26.78 -67.85 -8.71
CA ILE A 95 25.98 -67.31 -7.60
C ILE A 95 26.37 -65.87 -7.32
N LEU A 96 27.67 -65.57 -7.21
CA LEU A 96 28.15 -64.20 -6.97
C LEU A 96 27.78 -63.22 -8.10
N GLU A 97 27.87 -63.67 -9.36
CA GLU A 97 27.44 -62.86 -10.51
C GLU A 97 25.92 -62.59 -10.48
N LEU A 98 25.12 -63.61 -10.18
CA LEU A 98 23.67 -63.46 -10.04
C LEU A 98 23.30 -62.58 -8.85
N GLU A 99 23.95 -62.73 -7.70
CA GLU A 99 23.75 -61.86 -6.53
C GLU A 99 24.07 -60.41 -6.85
N LYS A 100 25.14 -60.16 -7.62
CA LYS A 100 25.52 -58.83 -8.08
C LYS A 100 24.49 -58.23 -9.03
N GLU A 101 23.95 -59.02 -9.96
CA GLU A 101 22.87 -58.56 -10.85
C GLU A 101 21.56 -58.32 -10.11
N ILE A 102 21.20 -59.18 -9.13
CA ILE A 102 20.06 -58.98 -8.24
C ILE A 102 20.23 -57.69 -7.44
N ALA A 103 21.42 -57.41 -6.90
CA ALA A 103 21.70 -56.16 -6.17
C ALA A 103 21.54 -54.93 -7.07
N LYS A 104 22.06 -54.96 -8.30
CA LYS A 104 21.87 -53.87 -9.29
C LYS A 104 20.39 -53.67 -9.64
N GLN A 105 19.64 -54.74 -9.86
CA GLN A 105 18.20 -54.66 -10.16
C GLN A 105 17.40 -54.12 -8.96
N LYS A 106 17.71 -54.55 -7.73
CA LYS A 106 17.12 -54.00 -6.50
C LYS A 106 17.40 -52.50 -6.38
N GLN A 107 18.63 -52.06 -6.65
CA GLN A 107 18.97 -50.64 -6.62
C GLN A 107 18.20 -49.84 -7.69
N ARG A 108 18.08 -50.36 -8.91
CA ARG A 108 17.29 -49.74 -9.99
C ARG A 108 15.80 -49.66 -9.65
N THR A 109 15.23 -50.71 -9.05
CA THR A 109 13.81 -50.73 -8.65
C THR A 109 13.54 -49.79 -7.47
N VAL A 110 14.45 -49.67 -6.50
CA VAL A 110 14.33 -48.67 -5.42
C VAL A 110 14.37 -47.25 -6.00
N LYS A 111 15.32 -46.94 -6.90
CA LYS A 111 15.39 -45.63 -7.57
C LYS A 111 14.15 -45.35 -8.43
N ALA A 112 13.62 -46.36 -9.13
CA ALA A 112 12.40 -46.23 -9.92
C ALA A 112 11.16 -46.04 -9.03
N LYS A 113 11.10 -46.66 -7.85
CA LYS A 113 10.05 -46.42 -6.85
C LYS A 113 10.12 -45.00 -6.30
N GLN A 114 11.31 -44.52 -5.91
CA GLN A 114 11.50 -43.13 -5.49
C GLN A 114 11.12 -42.11 -6.57
N ALA A 115 11.48 -42.37 -7.84
CA ALA A 115 11.07 -41.50 -8.96
C ALA A 115 9.55 -41.56 -9.24
N LYS A 116 8.91 -42.69 -8.91
CA LYS A 116 7.46 -42.89 -9.00
C LYS A 116 6.74 -42.59 -7.69
N ASP A 117 7.37 -41.93 -6.72
CA ASP A 117 6.68 -41.43 -5.52
C ASP A 117 5.71 -40.34 -5.97
N SER A 118 4.54 -40.78 -6.44
CA SER A 118 3.47 -39.97 -7.01
C SER A 118 3.10 -38.82 -6.07
N LYS A 119 3.20 -39.06 -4.75
CA LYS A 119 2.98 -38.05 -3.71
C LYS A 119 4.00 -36.89 -3.75
N LEU A 120 5.29 -37.14 -4.01
CA LEU A 120 6.30 -36.08 -4.12
C LEU A 120 6.11 -35.28 -5.41
N LEU A 121 5.80 -35.95 -6.51
CA LEU A 121 5.50 -35.30 -7.78
C LEU A 121 4.23 -34.44 -7.67
N GLN A 122 3.18 -34.97 -7.05
CA GLN A 122 1.92 -34.26 -6.79
C GLN A 122 2.15 -32.99 -5.95
N LYS A 123 2.89 -33.09 -4.84
CA LYS A 123 3.24 -31.92 -4.02
C LYS A 123 4.03 -30.87 -4.80
N LYS A 124 4.91 -31.30 -5.72
CA LYS A 124 5.68 -30.39 -6.56
C LYS A 124 4.80 -29.71 -7.60
N ILE A 125 3.83 -30.44 -8.18
CA ILE A 125 2.81 -29.87 -9.08
C ILE A 125 1.97 -28.85 -8.31
N GLU A 126 1.42 -29.20 -7.15
CA GLU A 126 0.62 -28.29 -6.31
C GLU A 126 1.40 -27.03 -5.92
N MET A 127 2.69 -27.15 -5.60
CA MET A 127 3.56 -26.00 -5.31
C MET A 127 3.70 -25.09 -6.54
N LEU A 128 3.93 -25.67 -7.72
CA LEU A 128 4.08 -24.92 -8.96
C LEU A 128 2.75 -24.26 -9.38
N GLU A 129 1.63 -24.95 -9.21
CA GLU A 129 0.29 -24.41 -9.43
C GLU A 129 -0.03 -23.26 -8.50
N LYS A 130 0.24 -23.40 -7.19
CA LYS A 130 0.10 -22.31 -6.21
C LYS A 130 1.00 -21.11 -6.57
N ARG A 131 2.23 -21.37 -7.01
CA ARG A 131 3.15 -20.31 -7.45
C ARG A 131 2.63 -19.61 -8.70
N LEU A 132 2.13 -20.36 -9.68
CA LEU A 132 1.52 -19.83 -10.89
C LEU A 132 0.29 -18.97 -10.54
N TYR A 133 -0.62 -19.51 -9.73
CA TYR A 133 -1.80 -18.79 -9.24
C TYR A 133 -1.40 -17.47 -8.57
N ASN A 134 -0.44 -17.49 -7.65
CA ASN A 134 0.02 -16.29 -6.96
C ASN A 134 0.61 -15.24 -7.92
N VAL A 135 1.35 -15.68 -8.95
CA VAL A 135 1.87 -14.77 -9.99
C VAL A 135 0.74 -14.19 -10.83
N THR A 136 -0.24 -15.00 -11.22
CA THR A 136 -1.42 -14.55 -11.98
C THR A 136 -2.25 -13.55 -11.19
N VAL A 137 -2.50 -13.81 -9.90
CA VAL A 137 -3.20 -12.86 -9.02
C VAL A 137 -2.42 -11.55 -8.92
N ARG A 138 -1.10 -11.59 -8.68
CA ARG A 138 -0.26 -10.39 -8.65
C ARG A 138 -0.29 -9.62 -9.97
N PHE A 139 -0.23 -10.32 -11.09
CA PHE A 139 -0.34 -9.71 -12.42
C PHE A 139 -1.69 -9.01 -12.60
N ASN A 140 -2.80 -9.68 -12.28
CA ASN A 140 -4.14 -9.11 -12.37
C ASN A 140 -4.33 -7.92 -11.44
N THR A 141 -3.80 -7.97 -10.21
CA THR A 141 -3.83 -6.82 -9.29
C THR A 141 -3.03 -5.63 -9.83
N ASN A 142 -1.89 -5.89 -10.45
CA ASN A 142 -1.08 -4.85 -11.07
C ASN A 142 -1.79 -4.27 -12.31
N LEU A 143 -2.48 -5.10 -13.09
CA LEU A 143 -3.26 -4.67 -14.25
C LEU A 143 -4.43 -3.78 -13.81
N ALA A 144 -5.17 -4.18 -12.78
CA ALA A 144 -6.26 -3.39 -12.20
C ALA A 144 -5.76 -2.05 -11.65
N ARG A 145 -4.61 -2.04 -10.95
CA ARG A 145 -3.96 -0.80 -10.51
C ARG A 145 -3.52 0.07 -11.68
N ASN A 146 -2.97 -0.53 -12.75
CA ASN A 146 -2.57 0.20 -13.95
C ASN A 146 -3.76 0.85 -14.65
N ASN A 147 -4.89 0.16 -14.74
CA ASN A 147 -6.13 0.70 -15.30
C ASN A 147 -6.63 1.90 -14.48
N LYS A 148 -6.67 1.80 -13.15
CA LYS A 148 -7.02 2.94 -12.29
C LYS A 148 -6.10 4.15 -12.51
N LEU A 149 -4.79 3.93 -12.58
CA LEU A 149 -3.83 5.00 -12.86
C LEU A 149 -4.03 5.61 -14.26
N ARG A 150 -4.41 4.81 -15.26
CA ARG A 150 -4.74 5.33 -16.60
C ARG A 150 -6.00 6.20 -16.58
N GLU A 151 -7.03 5.79 -15.85
CA GLU A 151 -8.24 6.59 -15.66
C GLU A 151 -7.92 7.91 -14.94
N GLU A 152 -7.10 7.87 -13.88
CA GLU A 152 -6.63 9.08 -13.19
C GLU A 152 -5.84 10.01 -14.12
N ILE A 153 -4.94 9.47 -14.95
CA ILE A 153 -4.19 10.26 -15.94
C ILE A 153 -5.14 10.91 -16.95
N GLU A 154 -6.15 10.18 -17.43
CA GLU A 154 -7.10 10.72 -18.39
C GLU A 154 -8.00 11.79 -17.76
N ASN A 155 -8.45 11.58 -16.53
CA ASN A 155 -9.17 12.60 -15.76
C ASN A 155 -8.34 13.87 -15.58
N MET A 156 -7.05 13.74 -15.24
CA MET A 156 -6.14 14.88 -15.13
C MET A 156 -5.92 15.59 -16.47
N ARG A 157 -5.86 14.85 -17.59
CA ARG A 157 -5.76 15.44 -18.94
C ARG A 157 -7.01 16.24 -19.31
N ILE A 158 -8.19 15.70 -19.01
CA ILE A 158 -9.47 16.40 -19.23
C ILE A 158 -9.51 17.68 -18.39
N GLN A 159 -9.17 17.60 -17.11
CA GLN A 159 -9.10 18.77 -16.22
C GLN A 159 -8.12 19.83 -16.75
N LYS A 160 -6.93 19.41 -17.19
CA LYS A 160 -5.96 20.31 -17.82
C LYS A 160 -6.54 20.98 -19.06
N ALA A 161 -7.19 20.23 -19.95
CA ALA A 161 -7.78 20.80 -21.17
C ALA A 161 -8.88 21.84 -20.85
N VAL A 162 -9.68 21.61 -19.80
CA VAL A 162 -10.67 22.57 -19.32
C VAL A 162 -9.99 23.84 -18.79
N LEU A 163 -8.94 23.69 -17.98
CA LEU A 163 -8.17 24.82 -17.45
C LEU A 163 -7.48 25.61 -18.57
N ASP A 164 -6.88 24.94 -19.55
CA ASP A 164 -6.25 25.57 -20.70
C ASP A 164 -7.27 26.37 -21.53
N ASN A 165 -8.49 25.85 -21.70
CA ASN A 165 -9.57 26.59 -22.37
C ASN A 165 -10.00 27.85 -21.58
N VAL A 166 -10.13 27.74 -20.26
CA VAL A 166 -10.44 28.90 -19.40
C VAL A 166 -9.32 29.93 -19.45
N TYR A 167 -8.06 29.48 -19.38
CA TYR A 167 -6.89 30.34 -19.52
C TYR A 167 -6.90 31.09 -20.86
N TRP A 168 -7.13 30.38 -21.97
CA TRP A 168 -7.19 30.98 -23.30
C TRP A 168 -8.31 32.03 -23.41
N LYS A 169 -9.49 31.74 -22.86
CA LYS A 169 -10.61 32.71 -22.81
C LYS A 169 -10.27 33.95 -22.00
N LEU A 170 -9.62 33.79 -20.85
CA LEU A 170 -9.18 34.91 -20.01
C LEU A 170 -8.10 35.74 -20.71
N HIS A 171 -7.14 35.07 -21.35
CA HIS A 171 -6.08 35.72 -22.11
C HIS A 171 -6.64 36.56 -23.26
N ASN A 172 -7.60 36.03 -24.02
CA ASN A 172 -8.26 36.79 -25.09
C ASN A 172 -9.05 37.99 -24.55
N LYS A 173 -9.74 37.86 -23.41
CA LYS A 173 -10.43 38.99 -22.78
C LYS A 173 -9.44 40.08 -22.33
N LEU A 174 -8.29 39.67 -21.79
CA LEU A 174 -7.22 40.59 -21.41
C LEU A 174 -6.67 41.33 -22.62
N GLU A 175 -6.42 40.62 -23.72
CA GLU A 175 -5.91 41.23 -24.96
C GLU A 175 -6.94 42.20 -25.56
N GLN A 176 -8.23 41.83 -25.57
CA GLN A 176 -9.31 42.74 -25.98
C GLN A 176 -9.38 43.99 -25.10
N GLN A 177 -9.21 43.85 -23.78
CA GLN A 177 -9.18 45.00 -22.87
C GLN A 177 -7.96 45.89 -23.15
N ARG A 178 -6.80 45.30 -23.40
CA ARG A 178 -5.57 46.03 -23.74
C ARG A 178 -5.74 46.80 -25.05
N GLN A 179 -6.36 46.19 -26.06
CA GLN A 179 -6.69 46.87 -27.31
C GLN A 179 -7.62 48.06 -27.08
N ARG A 180 -8.71 47.88 -26.32
CA ARG A 180 -9.63 48.99 -25.97
C ARG A 180 -8.93 50.11 -25.20
N MET A 181 -8.04 49.76 -24.28
CA MET A 181 -7.23 50.73 -23.52
C MET A 181 -6.30 51.51 -24.46
N ASN A 182 -5.62 50.83 -25.39
CA ASN A 182 -4.76 51.48 -26.38
C ASN A 182 -5.55 52.44 -27.28
N THR A 183 -6.70 52.00 -27.81
CA THR A 183 -7.55 52.88 -28.64
C THR A 183 -8.05 54.09 -27.85
N ALA A 184 -8.38 53.93 -26.56
CA ALA A 184 -8.77 55.07 -25.72
C ALA A 184 -7.59 56.01 -25.45
N MET A 185 -6.38 55.48 -25.25
CA MET A 185 -5.17 56.29 -25.12
C MET A 185 -4.85 57.08 -26.39
N GLU A 186 -5.00 56.45 -27.57
CA GLU A 186 -4.86 57.11 -28.87
C GLU A 186 -5.87 58.25 -29.03
N GLN A 187 -7.16 58.01 -28.76
CA GLN A 187 -8.19 59.04 -28.78
C GLN A 187 -7.90 60.19 -27.79
N CYS A 188 -7.41 59.87 -26.59
CA CYS A 188 -6.99 60.89 -25.62
C CYS A 188 -5.78 61.69 -26.10
N ALA A 189 -4.84 61.06 -26.82
CA ALA A 189 -3.70 61.75 -27.41
C ALA A 189 -4.14 62.69 -28.54
N GLU A 190 -5.02 62.23 -29.43
CA GLU A 190 -5.62 63.04 -30.50
C GLU A 190 -6.39 64.24 -29.94
N ALA A 191 -7.24 64.03 -28.92
CA ALA A 191 -7.99 65.12 -28.29
C ALA A 191 -7.07 66.16 -27.64
N LYS A 192 -5.93 65.75 -27.07
CA LYS A 192 -4.93 66.67 -26.52
C LYS A 192 -4.22 67.45 -27.62
N GLU A 193 -3.89 66.80 -28.74
CA GLU A 193 -3.30 67.47 -29.90
C GLU A 193 -4.24 68.55 -30.44
N GLN A 194 -5.53 68.21 -30.65
CA GLN A 194 -6.56 69.18 -31.05
C GLN A 194 -6.71 70.32 -30.04
N GLN A 195 -6.64 70.03 -28.74
CA GLN A 195 -6.67 71.07 -27.70
C GLN A 195 -5.45 72.02 -27.81
N MET A 196 -4.25 71.47 -28.04
CA MET A 196 -3.04 72.27 -28.21
C MET A 196 -3.11 73.15 -29.45
N GLU A 197 -3.61 72.63 -30.58
CA GLU A 197 -3.85 73.41 -31.80
C GLU A 197 -4.84 74.55 -31.54
N ALA A 198 -5.98 74.25 -30.90
CA ALA A 198 -6.97 75.26 -30.55
C ALA A 198 -6.39 76.36 -29.64
N LEU A 199 -5.61 75.99 -28.62
CA LEU A 199 -4.93 76.96 -27.75
C LEU A 199 -3.94 77.83 -28.53
N SER A 200 -3.19 77.24 -29.46
CA SER A 200 -2.28 77.99 -30.34
C SER A 200 -3.05 79.02 -31.19
N THR A 201 -4.17 78.62 -31.81
CA THR A 201 -5.00 79.55 -32.61
C THR A 201 -5.61 80.67 -31.76
N ILE A 202 -6.03 80.37 -30.52
CA ILE A 202 -6.52 81.37 -29.58
C ILE A 202 -5.42 82.38 -29.25
N ASP A 203 -4.20 81.92 -29.01
CA ASP A 203 -3.08 82.81 -28.69
C ASP A 203 -2.66 83.66 -29.89
N GLU A 204 -2.74 83.14 -31.11
CA GLU A 204 -2.58 83.94 -32.33
C GLU A 204 -3.68 85.00 -32.48
N ILE A 205 -4.95 84.66 -32.25
CA ILE A 205 -6.06 85.61 -32.28
C ILE A 205 -5.87 86.70 -31.21
N LYS A 206 -5.48 86.32 -29.99
CA LYS A 206 -5.16 87.30 -28.93
C LYS A 206 -4.05 88.25 -29.35
N LYS A 207 -2.96 87.74 -29.94
CA LYS A 207 -1.87 88.58 -30.46
C LYS A 207 -2.36 89.55 -31.54
N ARG A 208 -3.18 89.07 -32.49
CA ARG A 208 -3.80 89.92 -33.53
C ARG A 208 -4.72 90.99 -32.93
N ASN A 209 -5.62 90.62 -32.03
CA ASN A 209 -6.52 91.56 -31.35
C ASN A 209 -5.75 92.62 -30.54
N LEU A 210 -4.64 92.24 -29.89
CA LEU A 210 -3.77 93.20 -29.20
C LEU A 210 -3.15 94.20 -30.18
N GLN A 211 -2.65 93.73 -31.32
CA GLN A 211 -2.11 94.60 -32.36
C GLN A 211 -3.18 95.53 -32.93
N GLU A 212 -4.37 95.02 -33.24
CA GLU A 212 -5.51 95.83 -33.70
C GLU A 212 -5.92 96.86 -32.64
N THR A 213 -5.98 96.49 -31.37
CA THR A 213 -6.29 97.42 -30.27
C THR A 213 -5.27 98.55 -30.18
N ILE A 214 -3.97 98.25 -30.39
CA ILE A 214 -2.91 99.26 -30.45
C ILE A 214 -3.13 100.18 -31.65
N GLN A 215 -3.39 99.62 -32.84
CA GLN A 215 -3.66 100.40 -34.06
C GLN A 215 -4.88 101.32 -33.90
N TYR A 216 -6.01 100.79 -33.40
CA TYR A 216 -7.21 101.57 -33.12
C TYR A 216 -6.95 102.68 -32.10
N ARG A 217 -6.14 102.42 -31.07
CA ARG A 217 -5.74 103.46 -30.10
C ARG A 217 -4.96 104.58 -30.78
N GLU A 218 -4.00 104.24 -31.63
CA GLU A 218 -3.23 105.23 -32.39
C GLU A 218 -4.12 106.05 -33.34
N GLU A 219 -5.06 105.41 -34.03
CA GLU A 219 -6.04 106.09 -34.89
C GLU A 219 -6.96 107.01 -34.09
N LEU A 220 -7.45 106.57 -32.94
CA LEU A 220 -8.27 107.41 -32.05
C LEU A 220 -7.50 108.62 -31.55
N GLU A 221 -6.22 108.49 -31.20
CA GLU A 221 -5.39 109.63 -30.81
C GLU A 221 -5.18 110.62 -31.98
N LYS A 222 -4.96 110.10 -33.20
CA LYS A 222 -4.92 110.93 -34.42
C LYS A 222 -6.24 111.67 -34.64
N LEU A 223 -7.38 110.97 -34.51
CA LEU A 223 -8.72 111.55 -34.66
C LEU A 223 -9.02 112.59 -33.57
N LYS A 224 -8.67 112.36 -32.30
CA LYS A 224 -8.84 113.35 -31.22
C LYS A 224 -8.07 114.64 -31.47
N TYR A 225 -6.89 114.54 -32.09
CA TYR A 225 -6.07 115.71 -32.38
C TYR A 225 -6.66 116.61 -33.48
N ILE A 226 -7.48 116.07 -34.39
CA ILE A 226 -8.11 116.83 -35.49
C ILE A 226 -9.11 117.89 -34.96
N PRO A 227 -10.12 117.57 -34.12
CA PRO A 227 -11.01 118.57 -33.52
C PRO A 227 -10.28 119.58 -32.66
N ILE A 228 -9.18 119.21 -31.99
CA ILE A 228 -8.39 120.18 -31.21
C ILE A 228 -7.74 121.20 -32.15
N LYS A 229 -7.17 120.75 -33.29
CA LYS A 229 -6.65 121.64 -34.33
C LYS A 229 -7.76 122.51 -34.94
N GLU A 230 -8.89 121.91 -35.29
CA GLU A 230 -10.05 122.64 -35.84
C GLU A 230 -10.66 123.62 -34.85
N THR A 231 -10.73 123.27 -33.56
CA THR A 231 -11.26 124.15 -32.51
C THR A 231 -10.29 125.29 -32.25
N LYS A 232 -8.98 125.06 -32.27
CA LYS A 232 -7.99 126.15 -32.24
C LYS A 232 -8.18 127.09 -33.43
N LEU A 233 -8.41 126.56 -34.64
CA LEU A 233 -8.70 127.37 -35.83
C LEU A 233 -10.06 128.10 -35.73
N ARG A 234 -11.11 127.42 -35.27
CA ARG A 234 -12.45 127.98 -35.11
C ARG A 234 -12.48 129.04 -34.01
N ASN A 235 -11.82 128.81 -32.88
CA ASN A 235 -11.68 129.81 -31.81
C ASN A 235 -10.86 131.02 -32.30
N PHE A 236 -9.83 130.78 -33.11
CA PHE A 236 -9.13 131.87 -33.81
C PHE A 236 -10.08 132.66 -34.73
N MET A 237 -10.97 131.99 -35.48
CA MET A 237 -11.98 132.64 -36.34
C MET A 237 -13.09 133.36 -35.54
N VAL A 238 -13.62 132.76 -34.47
CA VAL A 238 -14.69 133.32 -33.62
C VAL A 238 -14.17 134.52 -32.81
N SER A 239 -12.93 134.44 -32.31
CA SER A 239 -12.27 135.60 -31.68
C SER A 239 -12.07 136.76 -32.66
N LYS A 240 -12.15 136.52 -33.97
CA LYS A 240 -12.14 137.57 -35.00
C LYS A 240 -13.54 138.07 -35.39
N LEU A 241 -14.63 137.42 -34.96
CA LEU A 241 -15.99 137.64 -35.53
C LEU A 241 -17.15 137.89 -34.55
N THR A 242 -16.95 137.98 -33.22
CA THR A 242 -18.11 138.06 -32.31
C THR A 242 -18.44 139.47 -31.79
N ASP A 243 -19.60 139.99 -32.21
CA ASP A 243 -20.38 141.11 -31.61
C ASP A 243 -21.62 140.56 -30.84
N ARG A 244 -22.07 141.26 -29.79
CA ARG A 244 -22.63 140.65 -28.56
C ARG A 244 -24.10 141.01 -28.23
N SER A 245 -25.13 140.62 -29.03
CA SER A 245 -26.51 141.14 -28.74
C SER A 245 -27.77 140.34 -29.19
N ARG A 246 -27.90 139.01 -29.04
CA ARG A 246 -29.21 138.33 -29.30
C ARG A 246 -29.49 137.06 -28.47
N LEU A 247 -29.94 137.19 -27.21
CA LEU A 247 -30.32 136.02 -26.39
C LEU A 247 -31.48 136.25 -25.38
N GLU A 248 -32.55 137.00 -25.70
CA GLU A 248 -33.71 137.15 -24.79
C GLU A 248 -35.08 137.16 -25.49
N GLU A 249 -35.47 136.07 -26.17
CA GLU A 249 -36.83 135.99 -26.75
C GLU A 249 -37.45 134.57 -26.79
N LYS A 250 -37.34 133.81 -25.69
CA LYS A 250 -37.94 132.45 -25.59
C LYS A 250 -38.76 132.19 -24.30
N GLY A 251 -39.36 133.22 -23.70
CA GLY A 251 -40.09 133.08 -22.42
C GLY A 251 -41.63 133.13 -22.45
N LYS A 252 -42.28 133.48 -23.57
CA LYS A 252 -43.70 133.91 -23.56
C LYS A 252 -44.71 133.02 -24.30
N LYS A 253 -44.34 131.81 -24.79
CA LYS A 253 -45.26 130.92 -25.53
C LYS A 253 -45.72 129.65 -24.80
N GLU A 254 -45.38 129.47 -23.53
CA GLU A 254 -45.56 128.18 -22.83
C GLU A 254 -46.78 128.09 -21.88
N LYS A 255 -47.62 129.13 -21.79
CA LYS A 255 -48.75 129.14 -20.82
C LYS A 255 -50.15 129.18 -21.44
N ALA A 256 -50.28 129.15 -22.76
CA ALA A 256 -51.58 129.18 -23.45
C ALA A 256 -52.14 127.80 -23.86
N LEU A 257 -51.36 126.71 -23.71
CA LEU A 257 -51.76 125.37 -24.18
C LEU A 257 -52.42 124.48 -23.09
N LYS A 258 -52.36 124.86 -21.80
CA LYS A 258 -52.79 124.00 -20.69
C LYS A 258 -54.27 124.13 -20.27
N ALA A 259 -55.08 124.91 -21.00
CA ALA A 259 -56.49 125.16 -20.66
C ALA A 259 -57.51 124.48 -21.59
N ALA A 260 -57.10 123.95 -22.75
CA ALA A 260 -58.01 123.40 -23.77
C ALA A 260 -58.29 121.89 -23.64
N GLU A 261 -57.59 121.16 -22.78
CA GLU A 261 -57.63 119.68 -22.77
C GLU A 261 -58.73 119.03 -21.91
N ARG A 262 -59.54 119.80 -21.16
CA ARG A 262 -60.50 119.22 -20.19
C ARG A 262 -61.91 118.97 -20.71
N ALA A 263 -62.23 119.30 -21.95
CA ALA A 263 -63.59 119.12 -22.51
C ALA A 263 -63.80 117.81 -23.31
N ARG A 264 -62.74 117.04 -23.60
CA ARG A 264 -62.81 115.88 -24.50
C ARG A 264 -62.89 114.53 -23.78
N LYS A 265 -63.57 114.43 -22.63
CA LYS A 265 -63.46 113.29 -21.68
C LYS A 265 -64.78 112.57 -21.33
N ARG A 266 -65.69 112.37 -22.29
CA ARG A 266 -66.90 111.51 -22.12
C ARG A 266 -67.19 110.51 -23.26
N GLN A 267 -66.23 110.33 -24.17
CA GLN A 267 -66.18 109.19 -25.09
C GLN A 267 -64.93 108.33 -24.84
N TRP A 268 -64.35 108.46 -23.64
CA TRP A 268 -63.10 107.81 -23.23
C TRP A 268 -63.31 106.55 -22.42
N GLU A 269 -64.45 106.29 -21.78
CA GLU A 269 -64.53 105.26 -20.72
C GLU A 269 -64.46 103.79 -21.21
N SER A 270 -64.71 103.51 -22.49
CA SER A 270 -64.41 102.18 -23.09
C SER A 270 -63.00 102.09 -23.67
N MET A 271 -62.38 103.23 -23.99
CA MET A 271 -60.96 103.31 -24.39
C MET A 271 -60.04 103.44 -23.16
N GLU A 272 -60.56 103.89 -22.01
CA GLU A 272 -59.85 104.13 -20.76
C GLU A 272 -59.58 102.81 -20.05
N SER A 273 -60.44 101.79 -20.11
CA SER A 273 -60.12 100.47 -19.54
C SER A 273 -58.95 99.80 -20.28
N ARG A 274 -58.95 99.85 -21.61
CA ARG A 274 -57.81 99.38 -22.43
C ARG A 274 -56.58 100.28 -22.26
N LYS A 275 -56.74 101.60 -22.14
CA LYS A 275 -55.64 102.53 -21.83
C LYS A 275 -55.13 102.42 -20.40
N VAL A 276 -55.93 101.99 -19.44
CA VAL A 276 -55.55 101.78 -18.04
C VAL A 276 -54.77 100.48 -17.94
N CYS A 277 -55.18 99.39 -18.61
CA CYS A 277 -54.33 98.20 -18.75
C CYS A 277 -53.04 98.49 -19.52
N TYR A 278 -53.11 99.28 -20.60
CA TYR A 278 -51.94 99.71 -21.36
C TYR A 278 -51.01 100.60 -20.52
N LYS A 279 -51.54 101.55 -19.73
CA LYS A 279 -50.76 102.39 -18.79
C LYS A 279 -50.20 101.60 -17.62
N LEU A 280 -50.92 100.63 -17.07
CA LEU A 280 -50.44 99.76 -16.01
C LEU A 280 -49.30 98.85 -16.53
N LEU A 281 -49.42 98.35 -17.76
CA LEU A 281 -48.33 97.65 -18.46
C LEU A 281 -47.16 98.60 -18.79
N MET A 282 -47.44 99.88 -19.06
CA MET A 282 -46.43 100.92 -19.30
C MET A 282 -45.71 101.34 -18.01
N GLU A 283 -46.39 101.40 -16.86
CA GLU A 283 -45.80 101.68 -15.54
C GLU A 283 -44.99 100.49 -15.00
N MET A 284 -45.35 99.26 -15.38
CA MET A 284 -44.58 98.03 -15.08
C MET A 284 -43.41 97.82 -16.05
N SER A 285 -43.37 98.55 -17.17
CA SER A 285 -42.27 98.53 -18.14
C SER A 285 -41.35 99.72 -17.88
N GLU A 286 -40.15 99.48 -17.37
CA GLU A 286 -39.19 100.56 -17.09
C GLU A 286 -38.80 101.37 -18.35
N ASP A 287 -39.02 100.83 -19.56
CA ASP A 287 -38.55 101.38 -20.84
C ASP A 287 -39.64 101.91 -21.80
N ASN A 288 -40.90 102.09 -21.38
CA ASN A 288 -42.01 102.62 -22.21
C ASN A 288 -42.33 101.85 -23.53
N ASP A 289 -41.77 100.65 -23.75
CA ASP A 289 -41.99 99.82 -24.94
C ASP A 289 -42.62 98.46 -24.58
N ILE A 290 -43.89 98.29 -24.95
CA ILE A 290 -44.69 97.11 -24.59
C ILE A 290 -44.27 95.88 -25.40
N ASP A 291 -43.76 96.06 -26.61
CA ASP A 291 -43.28 94.93 -27.43
C ASP A 291 -42.00 94.34 -26.83
N GLN A 292 -41.18 95.16 -26.14
CA GLN A 292 -40.04 94.69 -25.37
C GLN A 292 -40.47 93.97 -24.08
N LEU A 293 -41.51 94.44 -23.38
CA LEU A 293 -42.07 93.70 -22.24
C LEU A 293 -42.64 92.35 -22.67
N MET A 294 -43.38 92.31 -23.77
CA MET A 294 -43.93 91.06 -24.32
C MET A 294 -42.79 90.10 -24.74
N ASN A 295 -41.75 90.61 -25.41
CA ASN A 295 -40.59 89.79 -25.78
C ASN A 295 -39.78 89.31 -24.57
N THR A 296 -39.65 90.12 -23.51
CA THR A 296 -38.99 89.69 -22.27
C THR A 296 -39.84 88.70 -21.50
N PHE A 297 -41.17 88.83 -21.51
CA PHE A 297 -42.09 87.84 -20.97
C PHE A 297 -42.03 86.54 -21.76
N MET A 298 -42.09 86.56 -23.10
CA MET A 298 -41.93 85.37 -23.94
C MET A 298 -40.58 84.70 -23.70
N LYS A 299 -39.48 85.45 -23.62
CA LYS A 299 -38.16 84.89 -23.26
C LYS A 299 -38.13 84.30 -21.84
N ARG A 300 -38.89 84.85 -20.89
CA ARG A 300 -39.03 84.30 -19.53
C ARG A 300 -39.90 83.04 -19.55
N GLU A 301 -41.00 83.03 -20.29
CA GLU A 301 -41.88 81.87 -20.54
C GLU A 301 -41.11 80.73 -21.21
N ASP A 302 -40.35 80.98 -22.28
CA ASP A 302 -39.52 79.98 -22.96
C ASP A 302 -38.45 79.39 -22.03
N LYS A 303 -37.82 80.23 -21.21
CA LYS A 303 -36.89 79.77 -20.15
C LYS A 303 -37.62 78.96 -19.09
N ASN A 304 -38.83 79.35 -18.71
CA ASN A 304 -39.65 78.63 -17.74
C ASN A 304 -40.11 77.27 -18.30
N PHE A 305 -40.54 77.22 -19.55
CA PHE A 305 -40.91 75.99 -20.25
C PHE A 305 -39.72 75.04 -20.41
N SER A 306 -38.54 75.58 -20.74
CA SER A 306 -37.29 74.81 -20.76
C SER A 306 -36.93 74.26 -19.39
N SER A 307 -37.10 75.07 -18.34
CA SER A 307 -36.88 74.66 -16.94
C SER A 307 -37.88 73.59 -16.52
N PHE A 308 -39.15 73.71 -16.89
CA PHE A 308 -40.19 72.74 -16.58
C PHE A 308 -39.98 71.42 -17.32
N SER A 309 -39.63 71.49 -18.60
CA SER A 309 -39.26 70.32 -19.40
C SER A 309 -38.04 69.61 -18.83
N TYR A 310 -37.06 70.36 -18.32
CA TYR A 310 -35.91 69.78 -17.62
C TYR A 310 -36.32 69.15 -16.29
N SER A 311 -37.18 69.80 -15.49
CA SER A 311 -37.72 69.23 -14.26
C SER A 311 -38.49 67.92 -14.51
N ILE A 312 -39.26 67.82 -15.59
CA ILE A 312 -39.93 66.58 -15.99
C ILE A 312 -38.91 65.49 -16.33
N LYS A 313 -37.88 65.79 -17.13
CA LYS A 313 -36.83 64.82 -17.44
C LYS A 313 -36.09 64.36 -16.19
N LEU A 314 -35.83 65.28 -15.26
CA LEU A 314 -35.19 64.95 -13.99
C LEU A 314 -36.10 64.05 -13.13
N GLN A 315 -37.42 64.29 -13.16
CA GLN A 315 -38.42 63.43 -12.50
C GLN A 315 -38.41 62.02 -13.10
N ASP A 316 -38.43 61.89 -14.44
CA ASP A 316 -38.34 60.60 -15.14
C ASP A 316 -37.05 59.84 -14.79
N ASP A 317 -35.92 60.55 -14.73
CA ASP A 317 -34.63 59.95 -14.36
C ASP A 317 -34.61 59.53 -12.89
N VAL A 318 -35.24 60.29 -11.99
CA VAL A 318 -35.44 59.89 -10.59
C VAL A 318 -36.30 58.62 -10.49
N GLU A 319 -37.35 58.49 -11.30
CA GLU A 319 -38.19 57.27 -11.33
C GLU A 319 -37.41 56.05 -11.84
N LYS A 320 -36.62 56.20 -12.91
CA LYS A 320 -35.72 55.14 -13.41
C LYS A 320 -34.70 54.72 -12.35
N LEU A 321 -34.09 55.68 -11.65
CA LEU A 321 -33.14 55.38 -10.57
C LEU A 321 -33.83 54.66 -9.41
N LYS A 322 -35.05 55.04 -9.03
CA LYS A 322 -35.84 54.33 -8.01
C LYS A 322 -36.15 52.89 -8.44
N GLN A 323 -36.49 52.65 -9.70
CA GLN A 323 -36.70 51.30 -10.22
C GLN A 323 -35.41 50.48 -10.17
N GLN A 324 -34.27 51.05 -10.59
CA GLN A 324 -32.97 50.38 -10.51
C GLN A 324 -32.57 50.05 -9.07
N ILE A 325 -32.83 50.96 -8.11
CA ILE A 325 -32.59 50.71 -6.69
C ILE A 325 -33.44 49.54 -6.21
N ASN A 326 -34.74 49.51 -6.55
CA ASN A 326 -35.62 48.40 -6.19
C ASN A 326 -35.15 47.07 -6.81
N ASP A 327 -34.73 47.06 -8.08
CA ASP A 327 -34.22 45.86 -8.73
C ASP A 327 -32.94 45.34 -8.06
N VAL A 328 -32.03 46.25 -7.70
CA VAL A 328 -30.80 45.89 -6.96
C VAL A 328 -31.16 45.35 -5.57
N GLN A 329 -32.11 45.98 -4.88
CA GLN A 329 -32.54 45.54 -3.55
C GLN A 329 -33.23 44.18 -3.59
N MET A 330 -34.04 43.89 -4.61
CA MET A 330 -34.61 42.58 -4.87
C MET A 330 -33.52 41.53 -5.12
N LYS A 331 -32.51 41.85 -5.95
CA LYS A 331 -31.36 40.95 -6.18
C LYS A 331 -30.56 40.69 -4.91
N ILE A 332 -30.31 41.71 -4.08
CA ILE A 332 -29.66 41.56 -2.78
C ILE A 332 -30.46 40.63 -1.88
N SER A 333 -31.79 40.80 -1.83
CA SER A 333 -32.65 39.94 -1.00
C SER A 333 -32.60 38.48 -1.44
N ALA A 334 -32.63 38.20 -2.75
CA ALA A 334 -32.52 36.86 -3.31
C ALA A 334 -31.15 36.22 -3.03
N LEU A 335 -30.06 36.95 -3.24
CA LEU A 335 -28.71 36.47 -2.91
C LEU A 335 -28.56 36.19 -1.41
N THR A 336 -29.17 37.02 -0.56
CA THR A 336 -29.14 36.83 0.90
C THR A 336 -29.91 35.58 1.32
N THR A 337 -31.05 35.28 0.69
CA THR A 337 -31.79 34.05 0.96
C THR A 337 -31.05 32.81 0.47
N ASP A 338 -30.43 32.87 -0.72
CA ASP A 338 -29.63 31.78 -1.27
C ASP A 338 -28.41 31.50 -0.40
N GLN A 339 -27.73 32.56 0.07
CA GLN A 339 -26.61 32.45 1.01
C GLN A 339 -27.05 31.76 2.31
N LYS A 340 -28.17 32.18 2.91
CA LYS A 340 -28.70 31.53 4.14
C LYS A 340 -29.05 30.06 3.91
N HIS A 341 -29.60 29.71 2.75
CA HIS A 341 -29.87 28.31 2.40
C HIS A 341 -28.59 27.50 2.21
N ALA A 342 -27.57 28.05 1.54
CA ALA A 342 -26.26 27.40 1.40
C ALA A 342 -25.56 27.23 2.76
N GLU A 343 -25.57 28.26 3.61
CA GLU A 343 -25.00 28.24 4.96
C GLU A 343 -25.70 27.20 5.84
N SER A 344 -27.04 27.17 5.85
CA SER A 344 -27.79 26.16 6.61
C SER A 344 -27.54 24.72 6.11
N GLY A 345 -27.41 24.53 4.80
CA GLY A 345 -26.97 23.25 4.20
C GLY A 345 -25.57 22.85 4.64
N SER A 346 -24.60 23.77 4.57
CA SER A 346 -23.22 23.53 5.01
C SER A 346 -23.15 23.24 6.52
N LEU A 347 -23.94 23.93 7.34
CA LEU A 347 -23.98 23.73 8.79
C LEU A 347 -24.59 22.36 9.15
N ARG A 348 -25.60 21.91 8.39
CA ARG A 348 -26.14 20.55 8.52
C ARG A 348 -25.09 19.49 8.19
N VAL A 349 -24.39 19.63 7.07
CA VAL A 349 -23.29 18.72 6.69
C VAL A 349 -22.18 18.71 7.74
N LEU A 350 -21.78 19.88 8.26
CA LEU A 350 -20.79 19.98 9.33
C LEU A 350 -21.25 19.29 10.63
N LYS A 351 -22.53 19.41 10.99
CA LYS A 351 -23.09 18.69 12.15
C LYS A 351 -23.07 17.17 11.94
N GLU A 352 -23.43 16.70 10.75
CA GLU A 352 -23.40 15.28 10.40
C GLU A 352 -21.96 14.72 10.42
N LEU A 353 -21.00 15.46 9.85
CA LEU A 353 -19.58 15.09 9.89
C LEU A 353 -19.03 15.10 11.32
N LYS A 354 -19.42 16.07 12.14
CA LYS A 354 -19.02 16.12 13.55
C LYS A 354 -19.57 14.93 14.34
N ALA A 355 -20.83 14.54 14.09
CA ALA A 355 -21.43 13.37 14.72
C ALA A 355 -20.71 12.08 14.32
N LYS A 356 -20.43 11.88 13.02
CA LYS A 356 -19.65 10.74 12.53
C LYS A 356 -18.24 10.71 13.14
N LEU A 357 -17.59 11.87 13.23
CA LEU A 357 -16.27 11.96 13.86
C LEU A 357 -16.33 11.55 15.35
N THR A 358 -17.33 12.01 16.10
CA THR A 358 -17.47 11.61 17.51
C THR A 358 -17.76 10.11 17.66
N GLU A 359 -18.57 9.54 16.78
CA GLU A 359 -18.87 8.10 16.74
C GLU A 359 -17.58 7.28 16.47
N THR A 360 -16.83 7.63 15.42
CA THR A 360 -15.56 6.96 15.11
C THR A 360 -14.52 7.11 16.23
N ILE A 361 -14.48 8.27 16.90
CA ILE A 361 -13.60 8.45 18.07
C ILE A 361 -14.03 7.53 19.22
N THR A 362 -15.32 7.41 19.50
CA THR A 362 -15.81 6.50 20.56
C THR A 362 -15.53 5.04 20.23
N GLU A 363 -15.69 4.62 18.98
CA GLU A 363 -15.34 3.27 18.52
C GLU A 363 -13.84 3.00 18.62
N ALA A 364 -13.00 3.97 18.22
CA ALA A 364 -11.55 3.87 18.34
C ALA A 364 -11.10 3.75 19.80
N ASN A 365 -11.67 4.57 20.69
CA ASN A 365 -11.38 4.51 22.13
C ASN A 365 -11.79 3.15 22.72
N LEU A 366 -12.96 2.62 22.35
CA LEU A 366 -13.41 1.30 22.79
C LEU A 366 -12.46 0.19 22.32
N CYS A 367 -12.00 0.25 21.06
CA CYS A 367 -10.98 -0.67 20.55
C CYS A 367 -9.65 -0.54 21.31
N GLU A 368 -9.21 0.67 21.64
CA GLU A 368 -8.00 0.89 22.45
C GLU A 368 -8.14 0.32 23.86
N GLU A 369 -9.30 0.49 24.50
CA GLU A 369 -9.58 -0.10 25.81
C GLU A 369 -9.55 -1.62 25.75
N ASN A 370 -10.22 -2.22 24.77
CA ASN A 370 -10.19 -3.67 24.53
C ASN A 370 -8.75 -4.18 24.25
N LEU A 371 -7.94 -3.43 23.52
CA LEU A 371 -6.52 -3.76 23.29
C LEU A 371 -5.70 -3.67 24.58
N LYS A 372 -5.94 -2.68 25.44
CA LYS A 372 -5.28 -2.57 26.76
C LYS A 372 -5.67 -3.74 27.67
N GLU A 373 -6.95 -4.10 27.70
CA GLU A 373 -7.43 -5.25 28.48
C GLU A 373 -6.85 -6.57 27.99
N THR A 374 -6.92 -6.84 26.68
CA THR A 374 -6.34 -8.05 26.08
C THR A 374 -4.83 -8.10 26.24
N SER A 375 -4.13 -6.97 26.11
CA SER A 375 -2.69 -6.88 26.41
C SER A 375 -2.38 -7.16 27.89
N LYS A 376 -3.23 -6.72 28.82
CA LYS A 376 -3.08 -7.00 30.25
C LYS A 376 -3.28 -8.49 30.55
N ILE A 377 -4.32 -9.10 29.98
CA ILE A 377 -4.58 -10.54 30.08
C ILE A 377 -3.41 -11.34 29.49
N LEU A 378 -2.93 -10.96 28.31
CA LEU A 378 -1.79 -11.60 27.66
C LEU A 378 -0.51 -11.47 28.49
N GLY A 379 -0.27 -10.29 29.07
CA GLY A 379 0.85 -10.05 29.99
C GLY A 379 0.76 -10.93 31.24
N GLN A 380 -0.43 -11.08 31.82
CA GLN A 380 -0.66 -11.95 32.97
C GLN A 380 -0.40 -13.42 32.62
N LYS A 381 -0.92 -13.89 31.47
CA LYS A 381 -0.65 -15.26 30.99
C LYS A 381 0.82 -15.51 30.67
N LYS A 382 1.53 -14.52 30.15
CA LYS A 382 2.97 -14.58 29.94
C LYS A 382 3.73 -14.73 31.26
N SER A 383 3.36 -13.95 32.28
CA SER A 383 3.93 -14.08 33.63
C SER A 383 3.63 -15.44 34.28
N ASP A 384 2.40 -15.95 34.14
CA ASP A 384 2.01 -17.28 34.62
C ASP A 384 2.85 -18.39 33.95
N MET A 385 3.11 -18.26 32.65
CA MET A 385 3.97 -19.19 31.91
C MET A 385 5.44 -19.10 32.31
N GLU A 386 5.96 -17.88 32.54
CA GLU A 386 7.32 -17.69 33.06
C GLU A 386 7.47 -18.28 34.47
N ALA A 387 6.42 -18.24 35.29
CA ALA A 387 6.39 -18.90 36.60
C ALA A 387 6.39 -20.43 36.46
N LEU A 388 5.53 -20.99 35.59
CA LEU A 388 5.52 -22.43 35.28
C LEU A 388 6.87 -22.92 34.75
N LEU A 389 7.55 -22.13 33.91
CA LEU A 389 8.88 -22.46 33.40
C LEU A 389 9.95 -22.50 34.51
N LYS A 390 9.83 -21.65 35.53
CA LYS A 390 10.74 -21.66 36.70
C LYS A 390 10.46 -22.83 37.63
N GLU A 391 9.19 -23.21 37.77
CA GLU A 391 8.76 -24.30 38.64
C GLU A 391 9.08 -25.67 38.04
N ILE A 392 8.93 -25.81 36.71
CA ILE A 392 9.31 -27.00 36.00
C ILE A 392 10.82 -26.95 35.70
N ARG A 393 11.59 -27.43 36.67
CA ARG A 393 13.05 -27.60 36.57
C ARG A 393 13.39 -28.68 35.53
N GLY A 394 13.40 -28.32 34.24
CA GLY A 394 13.71 -29.24 33.12
C GLY A 394 14.47 -28.53 32.00
N ASP A 395 15.71 -28.95 31.80
CA ASP A 395 16.65 -28.64 30.71
C ASP A 395 17.08 -27.17 30.49
N ASN A 396 18.25 -26.85 31.05
CA ASN A 396 18.94 -25.57 30.91
C ASN A 396 19.24 -25.17 29.45
N GLU A 397 19.26 -26.11 28.50
CA GLU A 397 19.55 -25.86 27.08
C GLU A 397 18.41 -25.12 26.36
N ILE A 398 17.15 -25.37 26.75
CA ILE A 398 15.98 -24.71 26.14
C ILE A 398 15.77 -23.31 26.76
N ILE A 399 16.15 -23.16 28.03
CA ILE A 399 16.15 -21.87 28.74
C ILE A 399 17.18 -20.91 28.12
N GLU A 400 18.33 -21.39 27.65
CA GLU A 400 19.31 -20.55 26.92
C GLU A 400 18.79 -20.09 25.56
N GLN A 401 18.20 -20.98 24.75
CA GLN A 401 17.64 -20.60 23.45
C GLN A 401 16.48 -19.60 23.54
N LEU A 402 15.79 -19.53 24.69
CA LEU A 402 14.69 -18.61 24.93
C LEU A 402 15.13 -17.32 25.63
N LYS A 403 16.26 -17.34 26.35
CA LYS A 403 16.89 -16.15 26.97
C LYS A 403 17.59 -15.26 25.96
N GLU A 404 18.17 -15.79 24.88
CA GLU A 404 18.88 -14.98 23.87
C GLU A 404 17.96 -13.97 23.15
N THR A 405 16.64 -14.20 23.11
CA THR A 405 15.66 -13.26 22.53
C THR A 405 15.03 -12.28 23.53
N GLY A 406 15.32 -12.38 24.83
CA GLY A 406 14.95 -11.40 25.88
C GLY A 406 13.46 -11.15 26.14
N GLN A 407 12.56 -11.52 25.23
CA GLN A 407 11.11 -11.33 25.35
C GLN A 407 10.37 -12.48 24.66
N ILE A 408 9.48 -13.15 25.41
CA ILE A 408 8.50 -14.08 24.84
C ILE A 408 7.66 -13.29 23.81
N THR A 409 7.94 -13.54 22.53
CA THR A 409 7.21 -13.01 21.36
C THR A 409 6.16 -14.05 20.94
N HIS A 410 5.12 -13.69 20.18
CA HIS A 410 4.07 -14.63 19.75
C HIS A 410 4.60 -15.93 19.11
N HIS A 411 5.70 -15.84 18.34
CA HIS A 411 6.38 -16.99 17.75
C HIS A 411 7.10 -17.87 18.80
N SER A 412 7.63 -17.24 19.84
CA SER A 412 8.27 -17.91 20.98
C SER A 412 7.22 -18.64 21.84
N LEU A 413 6.03 -18.06 22.04
CA LEU A 413 4.89 -18.69 22.74
C LEU A 413 4.47 -20.04 22.15
N VAL A 414 4.38 -20.15 20.83
CA VAL A 414 4.03 -21.42 20.15
C VAL A 414 5.11 -22.48 20.38
N GLN A 415 6.38 -22.07 20.34
CA GLN A 415 7.50 -22.96 20.63
C GLN A 415 7.50 -23.41 22.11
N PHE A 416 7.17 -22.50 23.04
CA PHE A 416 6.98 -22.84 24.46
C PHE A 416 5.86 -23.87 24.68
N PHE A 417 4.70 -23.68 24.06
CA PHE A 417 3.59 -24.63 24.17
C PHE A 417 3.97 -26.02 23.66
N GLY A 418 4.72 -26.12 22.55
CA GLY A 418 5.20 -27.41 22.06
C GLY A 418 6.26 -28.09 22.95
N VAL A 419 6.98 -27.33 23.78
CA VAL A 419 7.89 -27.88 24.80
C VAL A 419 7.09 -28.37 26.01
N LEU A 420 6.16 -27.55 26.50
CA LEU A 420 5.25 -27.92 27.59
C LEU A 420 4.46 -29.19 27.23
N GLU A 421 3.88 -29.24 26.04
CA GLU A 421 3.09 -30.39 25.57
C GLU A 421 3.93 -31.68 25.55
N ARG A 422 5.16 -31.64 25.02
CA ARG A 422 6.06 -32.81 25.04
C ARG A 422 6.38 -33.25 26.47
N MET A 423 6.67 -32.31 27.35
CA MET A 423 7.05 -32.62 28.72
C MET A 423 5.86 -33.12 29.56
N THR A 424 4.67 -32.54 29.38
CA THR A 424 3.44 -33.04 29.99
C THR A 424 3.13 -34.46 29.50
N ASN A 425 3.30 -34.73 28.20
CA ASN A 425 3.14 -36.08 27.66
C ASN A 425 4.16 -37.08 28.23
N GLU A 426 5.41 -36.67 28.45
CA GLU A 426 6.42 -37.51 29.10
C GLU A 426 6.13 -37.77 30.58
N LEU A 427 5.67 -36.77 31.32
CA LEU A 427 5.26 -36.92 32.72
C LEU A 427 4.03 -37.82 32.85
N LEU A 428 3.03 -37.64 31.99
CA LEU A 428 1.86 -38.52 31.91
C LEU A 428 2.26 -39.95 31.53
N LEU A 429 3.24 -40.12 30.65
CA LEU A 429 3.78 -41.45 30.32
C LEU A 429 4.45 -42.08 31.54
N LYS A 430 5.33 -41.36 32.25
CA LYS A 430 5.97 -41.85 33.47
C LYS A 430 4.96 -42.16 34.57
N GLU A 431 3.93 -41.33 34.74
CA GLU A 431 2.85 -41.59 35.69
C GLU A 431 2.05 -42.84 35.30
N SER A 432 1.74 -43.03 34.02
CA SER A 432 1.04 -44.23 33.54
C SER A 432 1.83 -45.51 33.81
N ILE A 433 3.16 -45.45 33.67
CA ILE A 433 4.07 -46.54 34.00
C ILE A 433 4.11 -46.79 35.52
N LEU A 434 4.17 -45.73 36.33
CA LEU A 434 4.15 -45.86 37.80
C LEU A 434 2.81 -46.41 38.31
N ARG A 435 1.67 -45.99 37.73
CA ARG A 435 0.35 -46.56 38.05
C ARG A 435 0.24 -48.02 37.63
N TYR A 436 0.84 -48.40 36.51
CA TYR A 436 0.92 -49.79 36.08
C TYR A 436 1.74 -50.64 37.07
N ILE A 437 2.91 -50.15 37.50
CA ILE A 437 3.78 -50.82 38.47
C ILE A 437 3.13 -50.90 39.87
N LEU A 438 2.38 -49.88 40.30
CA LEU A 438 1.65 -49.90 41.57
C LEU A 438 0.41 -50.81 41.52
N ALA A 439 -0.20 -51.00 40.36
CA ALA A 439 -1.34 -51.90 40.16
C ALA A 439 -0.94 -53.39 40.13
N GLU A 440 0.35 -53.73 39.90
CA GLU A 440 0.86 -55.11 40.06
C GLU A 440 0.83 -55.61 41.51
N GLY A 441 0.53 -54.75 42.49
CA GLY A 441 0.47 -55.09 43.93
C GLY A 441 -0.93 -55.28 44.53
N SER A 442 -2.02 -55.09 43.78
CA SER A 442 -3.38 -55.23 44.32
C SER A 442 -4.31 -55.93 43.33
N ASP A 443 -4.79 -57.12 43.71
CA ASP A 443 -5.82 -57.91 43.04
C ASP A 443 -7.20 -57.22 43.09
N GLU A 444 -7.41 -56.12 42.35
CA GLU A 444 -8.75 -55.71 41.90
C GLU A 444 -8.68 -55.09 40.49
N PRO A 445 -9.54 -55.51 39.55
CA PRO A 445 -9.50 -55.00 38.18
C PRO A 445 -10.17 -53.63 38.12
N GLN A 446 -9.40 -52.56 38.37
CA GLN A 446 -9.83 -51.22 37.99
C GLN A 446 -9.60 -51.01 36.50
N SER A 447 -10.64 -50.59 35.79
CA SER A 447 -10.60 -50.27 34.37
C SER A 447 -9.49 -49.27 34.09
N PHE A 448 -8.44 -49.72 33.40
CA PHE A 448 -7.33 -48.88 33.00
C PHE A 448 -7.79 -47.90 31.92
N ILE A 449 -8.10 -46.67 32.31
CA ILE A 449 -8.32 -45.56 31.38
C ILE A 449 -6.95 -44.93 31.13
N SER A 450 -6.42 -45.11 29.91
CA SER A 450 -5.13 -44.53 29.52
C SER A 450 -5.15 -43.01 29.68
N PRO A 451 -4.23 -42.39 30.46
CA PRO A 451 -4.18 -40.93 30.64
C PRO A 451 -3.96 -40.17 29.32
N LEU A 452 -3.38 -40.84 28.32
CA LEU A 452 -3.13 -40.30 26.98
C LEU A 452 -4.40 -40.17 26.13
N LEU A 453 -5.47 -40.93 26.44
CA LEU A 453 -6.79 -40.78 25.81
C LEU A 453 -7.72 -39.82 26.56
N GLY A 454 -7.36 -39.39 27.77
CA GLY A 454 -8.15 -38.44 28.57
C GLY A 454 -8.02 -36.98 28.13
N GLY A 455 -7.01 -36.65 27.31
CA GLY A 455 -6.76 -35.27 26.86
C GLY A 455 -7.88 -34.67 26.01
N THR A 456 -8.66 -35.50 25.32
CA THR A 456 -9.83 -35.07 24.54
C THR A 456 -11.03 -34.63 25.39
N GLY A 457 -11.02 -34.88 26.71
CA GLY A 457 -12.07 -34.42 27.63
C GLY A 457 -11.79 -33.08 28.32
N LEU A 458 -10.57 -32.53 28.20
CA LEU A 458 -10.17 -31.25 28.82
C LEU A 458 -10.22 -30.06 27.86
N THR A 459 -10.34 -30.31 26.56
CA THR A 459 -10.98 -29.33 25.69
C THR A 459 -12.46 -29.36 26.07
N GLN A 460 -12.90 -28.43 26.93
CA GLN A 460 -14.27 -27.94 26.82
C GLN A 460 -14.51 -27.77 25.33
N GLU A 461 -15.46 -28.53 24.77
CA GLU A 461 -16.12 -28.14 23.55
C GLU A 461 -16.54 -26.70 23.80
N THR A 462 -15.78 -25.76 23.24
CA THR A 462 -16.25 -24.40 23.08
C THR A 462 -17.52 -24.56 22.28
N ASP A 463 -18.66 -24.44 22.97
CA ASP A 463 -19.99 -24.41 22.40
C ASP A 463 -19.94 -23.57 21.12
N GLN A 464 -19.86 -24.24 19.97
CA GLN A 464 -19.87 -23.59 18.65
C GLN A 464 -21.22 -22.92 18.36
N THR A 465 -22.15 -23.02 19.31
CA THR A 465 -23.48 -22.39 19.33
C THR A 465 -23.47 -20.95 19.86
N GLN A 466 -22.43 -20.46 20.55
CA GLN A 466 -22.39 -19.06 21.04
C GLN A 466 -21.50 -18.10 20.21
N LEU A 467 -20.78 -18.58 19.19
CA LEU A 467 -20.04 -17.74 18.24
C LEU A 467 -20.66 -17.69 16.84
N GLN A 468 -21.97 -17.90 16.74
CA GLN A 468 -22.72 -17.40 15.58
C GLN A 468 -23.12 -15.94 15.85
N LEU A 469 -22.25 -15.02 15.44
CA LEU A 469 -22.73 -13.70 15.01
C LEU A 469 -23.71 -13.96 13.86
N ARG A 470 -25.00 -13.96 14.19
CA ARG A 470 -26.11 -14.00 13.25
C ARG A 470 -25.90 -12.87 12.24
N PRO A 471 -25.71 -13.16 10.94
CA PRO A 471 -25.75 -12.12 9.93
C PRO A 471 -27.15 -11.47 9.98
N PRO A 472 -27.28 -10.15 9.81
CA PRO A 472 -28.59 -9.50 9.74
C PRO A 472 -29.44 -10.20 8.68
N ALA A 473 -30.64 -10.62 9.07
CA ALA A 473 -31.55 -11.39 8.24
C ALA A 473 -31.87 -10.64 6.95
N LEU A 474 -31.44 -11.21 5.82
CA LEU A 474 -31.84 -10.81 4.47
C LEU A 474 -32.61 -11.94 3.79
N ASP A 475 -33.34 -12.76 4.57
CA ASP A 475 -34.01 -13.97 4.07
C ASP A 475 -35.13 -13.68 3.07
N ARG A 476 -35.70 -12.47 3.04
CA ARG A 476 -36.86 -12.18 2.19
C ARG A 476 -36.54 -11.78 0.74
N ALA A 477 -35.30 -11.39 0.45
CA ALA A 477 -34.91 -10.97 -0.90
C ALA A 477 -34.47 -12.14 -1.78
N VAL A 478 -34.00 -13.24 -1.17
CA VAL A 478 -33.44 -14.39 -1.89
C VAL A 478 -34.54 -15.22 -2.55
N ASP A 479 -35.70 -15.34 -1.93
CA ASP A 479 -36.82 -16.14 -2.45
C ASP A 479 -37.47 -15.55 -3.72
N VAL A 480 -37.39 -14.23 -3.93
CA VAL A 480 -37.95 -13.58 -5.13
C VAL A 480 -36.96 -13.64 -6.30
N ILE A 481 -35.65 -13.64 -6.03
CA ILE A 481 -34.60 -13.68 -7.05
C ILE A 481 -34.46 -15.09 -7.65
N ALA A 482 -34.74 -16.14 -6.86
CA ALA A 482 -34.67 -17.52 -7.34
C ALA A 482 -35.81 -17.91 -8.32
N ALA A 483 -36.87 -17.10 -8.44
CA ALA A 483 -38.05 -17.41 -9.24
C ALA A 483 -38.06 -16.84 -10.68
N LEU A 484 -37.01 -16.13 -11.11
CA LEU A 484 -36.96 -15.45 -12.41
C LEU A 484 -35.78 -15.96 -13.26
N GLU A 485 -36.08 -16.67 -14.34
CA GLU A 485 -35.12 -17.33 -15.26
C GLU A 485 -34.39 -16.36 -16.23
N GLU A 486 -34.54 -15.04 -16.10
CA GLU A 486 -33.82 -14.05 -16.92
C GLU A 486 -33.10 -12.99 -16.06
N PRO A 487 -31.90 -12.51 -16.46
CA PRO A 487 -31.15 -11.52 -15.70
C PRO A 487 -31.83 -10.15 -15.75
N LEU A 488 -32.27 -9.64 -14.59
CA LEU A 488 -32.98 -8.37 -14.48
C LEU A 488 -32.07 -7.15 -14.77
N ASP A 489 -32.67 -6.14 -15.40
CA ASP A 489 -32.05 -4.86 -15.71
C ASP A 489 -31.86 -3.99 -14.45
N HIS A 490 -30.86 -3.11 -14.46
CA HIS A 490 -30.41 -2.34 -13.29
C HIS A 490 -31.51 -1.45 -12.69
N GLN A 491 -32.44 -0.95 -13.50
CA GLN A 491 -33.60 -0.19 -13.02
C GLN A 491 -34.59 -1.05 -12.23
N GLN A 492 -34.81 -2.30 -12.65
CA GLN A 492 -35.74 -3.22 -12.00
C GLN A 492 -35.21 -3.68 -10.64
N LEU A 493 -33.90 -3.95 -10.57
CA LEU A 493 -33.19 -4.25 -9.33
C LEU A 493 -33.30 -3.11 -8.30
N ARG A 494 -33.17 -1.86 -8.77
CA ARG A 494 -33.32 -0.68 -7.91
C ARG A 494 -34.76 -0.54 -7.37
N GLN A 495 -35.78 -0.85 -8.16
CA GLN A 495 -37.17 -0.81 -7.70
C GLN A 495 -37.49 -1.89 -6.67
N LEU A 496 -36.98 -3.12 -6.84
CA LEU A 496 -37.17 -4.21 -5.88
C LEU A 496 -36.54 -3.90 -4.52
N VAL A 497 -35.33 -3.32 -4.52
CA VAL A 497 -34.68 -2.86 -3.28
C VAL A 497 -35.50 -1.76 -2.62
N LEU A 498 -35.99 -0.78 -3.38
CA LEU A 498 -36.82 0.30 -2.81
C LEU A 498 -38.14 -0.21 -2.22
N GLN A 499 -38.77 -1.21 -2.83
CA GLN A 499 -39.98 -1.83 -2.30
C GLN A 499 -39.72 -2.62 -1.01
N SER A 500 -38.56 -3.28 -0.88
CA SER A 500 -38.17 -3.98 0.36
C SER A 500 -37.95 -3.06 1.56
N TYR A 501 -37.70 -1.77 1.33
CA TYR A 501 -37.55 -0.75 2.38
C TYR A 501 -38.87 -0.05 2.76
N GLN A 502 -39.96 -0.29 2.02
CA GLN A 502 -41.26 0.38 2.25
C GLN A 502 -42.31 -0.50 2.95
N GLN A 503 -41.97 -1.71 3.42
CA GLN A 503 -42.86 -2.57 4.21
C GLN A 503 -42.31 -2.86 5.61
#